data_AF-A0AAP2DE57-F1
#
_entry.id   AF-A0AAP2DE57-F1
#
_cell.length_a   1.000
_cell.length_b   1.000
_cell.length_c   1.000
_cell.angle_alpha   90.00
_cell.angle_beta   90.00
_cell.angle_gamma   90.00
#
_symmetry.space_group_name_H-M   'P 1'
#
loop_
_entity.id
_entity.type
_entity.pdbx_description
1 polymer ?
#
loop_
_entity_poly.entity_id
_entity_poly.type
_entity_poly.pdbx_seq_one_letter_code
_entity_poly.pdbx_strand_id
1 'polypeptide(L)' 'MYRLISLLTLVIDIVVIVDIVRSRLSSDRKILWVVVVVLLPLVGPILYYLLEKKR' A
#
# COMPACT_ATOMS: atom_id res chain seq x y z
N MET A 1 -16.03 7.17 -17.48
CA MET A 1 -16.40 6.99 -16.05
C MET A 1 -15.29 6.36 -15.19
N TYR A 2 -14.18 5.84 -15.75
CA TYR A 2 -13.09 5.19 -14.98
C TYR A 2 -11.94 6.11 -14.55
N ARG A 3 -11.90 7.36 -15.03
CA ARG A 3 -10.79 8.31 -14.78
C ARG A 3 -10.67 8.72 -13.31
N LEU A 4 -11.79 8.81 -12.58
CA LEU A 4 -11.74 9.14 -11.15
C LEU A 4 -11.22 7.97 -10.32
N ILE A 5 -11.57 6.73 -10.68
CA ILE A 5 -11.15 5.53 -9.94
C ILE A 5 -9.65 5.35 -10.03
N SER A 6 -9.07 5.53 -11.22
CA SER A 6 -7.61 5.43 -11.43
C SER A 6 -6.84 6.52 -10.67
N LEU A 7 -7.39 7.73 -10.58
CA LEU A 7 -6.80 8.81 -9.79
C LEU A 7 -6.86 8.51 -8.28
N LEU A 8 -7.98 7.95 -7.81
CA LEU A 8 -8.15 7.54 -6.42
C LEU A 8 -7.18 6.42 -6.04
N THR A 9 -7.03 5.40 -6.90
CA THR A 9 -6.07 4.31 -6.68
C THR A 9 -4.65 4.86 -6.51
N LEU A 10 -4.23 5.80 -7.38
CA LEU A 10 -2.91 6.42 -7.28
C LEU A 10 -2.69 7.14 -5.94
N VAL A 11 -3.70 7.88 -5.47
CA VAL A 11 -3.64 8.58 -4.17
C VAL A 11 -3.52 7.58 -3.02
N ILE A 12 -4.30 6.49 -3.07
CA ILE A 12 -4.26 5.43 -2.07
C ILE A 12 -2.88 4.76 -2.03
N ASP A 13 -2.31 4.43 -3.20
CA ASP A 13 -0.99 3.82 -3.28
C ASP A 13 0.10 4.71 -2.63
N ILE A 14 0.09 6.01 -2.91
CA ILE A 14 1.04 6.96 -2.30
C ILE A 14 0.88 6.98 -0.78
N VAL A 15 -0.35 7.07 -0.28
CA VAL A 15 -0.63 7.10 1.16
C VAL A 15 -0.12 5.82 1.84
N VAL A 16 -0.37 4.67 1.23
CA VAL A 16 0.05 3.37 1.76
C VAL A 16 1.57 3.23 1.73
N ILE A 17 2.24 3.65 0.66
CA ILE A 17 3.71 3.61 0.58
C ILE A 17 4.33 4.50 1.67
N VAL A 18 3.78 5.71 1.89
CA VAL A 18 4.23 6.59 2.97
C VAL A 18 4.03 5.94 4.34
N ASP A 19 2.90 5.27 4.55
CA ASP A 19 2.62 4.54 5.79
C ASP A 19 3.59 3.37 6.00
N ILE A 20 3.88 2.57 4.96
CA ILE A 20 4.87 1.50 4.99
C ILE A 20 6.25 2.05 5.37
N VAL A 21 6.68 3.15 4.77
CA VAL A 21 7.99 3.75 5.05
C VAL A 21 8.05 4.28 6.49
N ARG A 22 6.96 4.89 6.99
CA ARG A 22 6.86 5.40 8.36
C ARG A 22 6.65 4.31 9.41
N SER A 23 6.19 3.14 9.02
CA SER A 23 5.96 2.02 9.93
C SER A 23 7.25 1.56 10.62
N ARG A 24 7.11 0.90 11.77
CA ARG A 24 8.24 0.27 12.49
C ARG A 24 8.59 -1.13 11.93
N LEU A 25 8.09 -1.47 10.74
CA LEU A 25 8.41 -2.73 10.09
C LEU A 25 9.91 -2.85 9.81
N SER A 26 10.40 -4.08 9.84
CA SER A 26 11.76 -4.39 9.40
C SER A 26 11.91 -4.05 7.91
N SER A 27 13.14 -3.70 7.50
CA SER A 27 13.42 -3.23 6.14
C SER A 27 13.01 -4.24 5.06
N ASP A 28 13.16 -5.55 5.32
CA ASP A 28 12.71 -6.65 4.47
C ASP A 28 11.19 -6.62 4.25
N ARG A 29 10.40 -6.45 5.31
CA ARG A 29 8.94 -6.35 5.22
C ARG A 29 8.48 -5.10 4.48
N LYS A 30 9.15 -3.96 4.70
CA LYS A 30 8.82 -2.73 3.97
C LYS A 30 8.95 -2.93 2.47
N ILE A 31 10.06 -3.52 2.03
CA ILE A 31 10.30 -3.80 0.61
C ILE A 31 9.22 -4.75 0.06
N LEU A 32 8.92 -5.82 0.78
CA LEU A 32 7.85 -6.77 0.41
C LEU A 32 6.51 -6.07 0.21
N TRP A 33 6.12 -5.20 1.15
CA TRP A 33 4.85 -4.47 1.07
C TRP A 33 4.80 -3.45 -0.05
N VAL A 34 5.90 -2.73 -0.30
CA VAL A 34 5.99 -1.83 -1.45
C VAL A 34 5.83 -2.61 -2.76
N VAL A 35 6.48 -3.77 -2.90
CA VAL A 35 6.34 -4.63 -4.09
C VAL A 35 4.90 -5.12 -4.26
N VAL A 36 4.25 -5.56 -3.17
CA VAL A 36 2.85 -6.02 -3.21
C VAL A 36 1.90 -4.89 -3.62
N VAL A 37 2.06 -3.68 -3.08
CA VAL A 37 1.22 -2.52 -3.42
C VAL A 37 1.41 -2.11 -4.87
N VAL A 38 2.66 -2.09 -5.37
CA VAL A 38 2.95 -1.73 -6.77
C VAL A 38 2.43 -2.78 -7.76
N LEU A 39 2.53 -4.07 -7.44
CA LEU A 39 2.04 -5.14 -8.32
C LEU A 39 0.51 -5.29 -8.26
N LEU A 40 -0.10 -4.97 -7.12
CA LEU A 40 -1.53 -5.13 -6.87
C LEU A 40 -2.12 -3.81 -6.33
N PRO A 41 -2.22 -2.74 -7.12
CA PRO A 41 -2.60 -1.41 -6.63
C PRO A 41 -4.03 -1.33 -6.06
N LEU A 42 -4.91 -2.25 -6.45
CA LEU A 42 -6.28 -2.32 -5.90
C LEU A 42 -6.37 -3.13 -4.60
N VAL A 43 -5.56 -4.18 -4.46
CA VAL A 43 -5.70 -5.18 -3.39
C VAL A 43 -4.58 -5.10 -2.36
N GLY A 44 -3.38 -4.71 -2.79
CA GLY A 44 -2.18 -4.53 -1.97
C GLY A 44 -2.39 -3.56 -0.81
N PRO A 45 -2.94 -2.35 -1.03
CA PRO A 45 -3.32 -1.43 0.05
C PRO A 45 -4.24 -2.06 1.10
N ILE A 46 -5.23 -2.83 0.65
CA ILE A 46 -6.22 -3.50 1.52
C ILE A 46 -5.53 -4.59 2.35
N LEU A 47 -4.67 -5.40 1.72
CA LEU A 47 -3.89 -6.44 2.39
C LEU A 47 -2.93 -5.85 3.42
N TYR A 48 -2.25 -4.75 3.08
CA TYR A 48 -1.33 -4.05 4.00
C TYR A 48 -2.07 -3.60 5.26
N TYR A 49 -3.23 -2.97 5.08
CA TYR A 49 -4.06 -2.54 6.20
C TYR A 49 -4.59 -3.71 7.03
N LEU A 50 -4.97 -4.83 6.42
CA LEU A 50 -5.49 -5.99 7.15
C LEU A 50 -4.41 -6.74 7.95
N LEU A 51 -3.22 -6.90 7.36
CA LEU A 51 -2.17 -7.73 7.93
C LEU A 51 -1.22 -6.96 8.84
N GLU A 52 -0.90 -5.70 8.52
CA GLU A 52 0.08 -4.91 9.29
C GLU A 52 -0.55 -3.89 10.23
N LYS A 53 -1.71 -3.29 9.94
CA LYS A 53 -2.32 -2.30 10.87
C LYS A 53 -2.73 -2.89 12.22
N LYS A 54 -2.78 -4.22 12.33
CA LYS A 54 -3.19 -4.94 13.55
C LYS A 54 -2.02 -5.32 14.46
N ARG A 55 -0.77 -5.00 14.10
CA ARG A 55 0.44 -5.23 14.92
C ARG A 55 1.11 -3.91 15.27
#